data_AF-A0A183UTS2-F1
#
_entry.id   AF-A0A183UTS2-F1
#
_cell.length_a   1.000
_cell.length_b   1.000
_cell.length_c   1.000
_cell.angle_alpha   90.00
_cell.angle_beta   90.00
_cell.angle_gamma   90.00
#
_symmetry.space_group_name_H-M   'P 1'
#
loop_
_entity.id
_entity.type
_entity.pdbx_description
1 polymer ?
#
loop_
_entity_poly.entity_id
_entity_poly.type
_entity_poly.pdbx_seq_one_letter_code
_entity_poly.pdbx_strand_id
1 'polypeptide(L)'
;MNAGVSFTCEGTHDVYVTNLSDSPIFVQSRNSNYKLNLLPNAVCRIPPGHAMYIFHHQLFAQVLFFISLFILFKLISSYNNVYELTKMCFIRISFVKGWGADYHRQDVTSTPCWMEMQLHGPLAYIDQVIAELDPPANPISSVS
;
A
#
# COMPACT_ATOMS: atom_id res chain seq x y z
N MET A 1 19.64 -22.94 0.18
CA MET A 1 19.66 -21.47 0.36
C MET A 1 18.21 -21.02 0.35
N ASN A 2 17.76 -20.28 1.37
CA ASN A 2 16.34 -19.88 1.47
C ASN A 2 16.10 -18.70 0.52
N ALA A 3 15.39 -18.93 -0.58
CA ALA A 3 15.32 -17.96 -1.69
C ALA A 3 14.41 -16.74 -1.43
N GLY A 4 13.76 -16.66 -0.27
CA GLY A 4 13.05 -15.46 0.18
C GLY A 4 11.88 -15.10 -0.73
N VAL A 5 11.86 -13.87 -1.25
CA VAL A 5 10.82 -13.37 -2.16
C VAL A 5 11.45 -12.69 -3.38
N SER A 6 10.79 -12.83 -4.52
CA SER A 6 11.12 -12.08 -5.74
C SER A 6 10.04 -11.04 -6.00
N PHE A 7 10.47 -9.84 -6.38
CA PHE A 7 9.57 -8.77 -6.82
C PHE A 7 9.76 -8.55 -8.30
N THR A 8 8.65 -8.47 -9.03
CA THR A 8 8.66 -8.19 -10.46
C THR A 8 7.77 -6.99 -10.73
N CYS A 9 8.29 -6.06 -11.52
CA CYS A 9 7.53 -4.95 -12.09
C CYS A 9 7.33 -5.24 -13.58
N GLU A 10 6.08 -5.35 -14.02
CA GLU A 10 5.76 -5.59 -15.42
C GLU A 10 5.85 -4.30 -16.25
N GLY A 11 5.78 -4.42 -17.58
CA GLY A 11 5.78 -3.25 -18.49
C GLY A 11 4.59 -2.30 -18.28
N THR A 12 3.52 -2.76 -17.61
CA THR A 12 2.36 -1.96 -17.19
C THR A 12 2.56 -1.24 -15.85
N HIS A 13 3.73 -1.38 -15.22
CA HIS A 13 4.04 -0.93 -13.86
C HIS A 13 3.25 -1.61 -12.73
N ASP A 14 2.50 -2.67 -13.05
CA ASP A 14 1.96 -3.57 -12.03
C ASP A 14 3.11 -4.30 -11.32
N VAL A 15 2.96 -4.49 -10.01
CA VAL A 15 3.98 -5.14 -9.17
C VAL A 15 3.40 -6.39 -8.56
N TYR A 16 4.11 -7.50 -8.68
CA TYR A 16 3.78 -8.75 -8.00
C TYR A 16 4.96 -9.29 -7.20
N VAL A 17 4.63 -10.04 -6.16
CA VAL A 17 5.60 -10.78 -5.34
C VAL A 17 5.43 -12.27 -5.58
N THR A 18 6.54 -12.98 -5.75
CA THR A 18 6.59 -14.44 -5.80
C THR A 18 7.28 -14.95 -4.55
N ASN A 19 6.64 -15.86 -3.83
CA ASN A 19 7.24 -16.51 -2.67
C ASN A 19 8.15 -17.66 -3.12
N LEU A 20 9.46 -17.44 -2.99
CA LEU A 20 10.50 -18.43 -3.31
C LEU A 20 10.98 -19.21 -2.07
N SER A 21 10.47 -18.87 -0.88
CA SER A 21 10.84 -19.51 0.36
C SER A 21 10.00 -20.76 0.63
N ASP A 22 10.50 -21.63 1.51
CA ASP A 22 9.80 -22.84 1.96
C ASP A 22 8.71 -22.56 3.01
N SER A 23 8.49 -21.28 3.35
CA SER A 23 7.50 -20.84 4.35
C SER A 23 6.52 -19.83 3.75
N PRO A 24 5.31 -19.69 4.30
CA PRO A 24 4.40 -18.66 3.84
C PRO A 24 4.95 -17.26 4.14
N ILE A 25 4.63 -16.32 3.26
CA ILE A 25 4.75 -14.89 3.51
C ILE A 25 3.35 -14.29 3.67
N PHE A 26 3.29 -13.12 4.30
CA PHE A 26 2.03 -12.43 4.58
C PHE A 26 2.16 -10.99 4.12
N VAL A 27 1.21 -10.53 3.32
CA VAL A 27 1.30 -9.25 2.61
C VAL A 27 0.11 -8.38 2.95
N GLN A 28 0.37 -7.14 3.32
CA GLN A 28 -0.62 -6.08 3.44
C GLN A 28 -0.34 -5.06 2.35
N SER A 29 -1.19 -5.03 1.33
CA SER A 29 -1.22 -3.99 0.31
C SER A 29 -2.62 -3.39 0.26
N ARG A 30 -2.75 -2.10 0.57
CA ARG A 30 -4.04 -1.40 0.48
C ARG A 30 -4.57 -1.38 -0.96
N ASN A 31 -3.67 -1.27 -1.94
CA ASN A 31 -4.03 -1.28 -3.35
C ASN A 31 -4.63 -2.64 -3.77
N SER A 32 -3.97 -3.76 -3.43
CA SER A 32 -4.50 -5.09 -3.73
C SER A 32 -5.74 -5.41 -2.91
N ASN A 33 -5.79 -5.01 -1.64
CA ASN A 33 -6.96 -5.19 -0.79
C ASN A 33 -8.18 -4.48 -1.38
N TYR A 34 -8.02 -3.24 -1.86
CA TYR A 34 -9.09 -2.52 -2.54
C TYR A 34 -9.59 -3.28 -3.77
N LYS A 35 -8.69 -3.78 -4.63
CA LYS A 35 -9.07 -4.56 -5.81
C LYS A 35 -9.82 -5.86 -5.47
N LEU A 36 -9.45 -6.49 -4.36
CA LEU A 36 -10.04 -7.74 -3.88
C LEU A 36 -11.29 -7.53 -3.00
N ASN A 37 -11.75 -6.29 -2.81
CA ASN A 37 -12.84 -5.93 -1.91
C ASN A 37 -12.60 -6.39 -0.45
N LEU A 38 -11.35 -6.31 0.00
CA LEU A 38 -10.94 -6.61 1.37
C LEU A 38 -10.83 -5.33 2.20
N LEU A 39 -10.82 -5.47 3.52
CA LEU A 39 -10.51 -4.35 4.43
C LEU A 39 -9.11 -3.78 4.13
N PRO A 40 -8.89 -2.45 4.26
CA PRO A 40 -7.61 -1.84 3.93
C PRO A 40 -6.41 -2.44 4.69
N ASN A 41 -6.64 -2.88 5.93
CA ASN A 41 -5.65 -3.50 6.81
C ASN A 41 -5.58 -5.03 6.70
N ALA A 42 -6.34 -5.66 5.80
CA ALA A 42 -6.30 -7.10 5.61
C ALA A 42 -4.91 -7.59 5.21
N VAL A 43 -4.58 -8.82 5.61
CA VAL A 43 -3.27 -9.44 5.38
C VAL A 43 -3.48 -10.72 4.58
N CYS A 44 -2.95 -10.76 3.37
CA CYS A 44 -3.05 -11.89 2.46
C CYS A 44 -1.88 -12.86 2.67
N ARG A 45 -2.19 -14.14 2.90
CA ARG A 45 -1.19 -15.21 3.00
C ARG A 45 -0.82 -15.72 1.62
N ILE A 46 0.48 -15.78 1.31
CA ILE A 46 1.02 -16.33 0.06
C ILE A 46 1.84 -17.59 0.39
N PRO A 47 1.36 -18.79 0.01
CA PRO A 47 2.10 -20.04 0.23
C PRO A 47 3.42 -20.12 -0.56
N PRO A 48 4.34 -21.04 -0.21
CA PRO A 48 5.51 -21.34 -1.02
C PRO A 48 5.17 -21.59 -2.49
N GLY A 49 5.96 -21.04 -3.41
CA GLY A 49 5.81 -21.20 -4.86
C GLY A 49 4.64 -20.42 -5.49
N HIS A 50 3.90 -19.63 -4.72
CA HIS A 50 2.78 -18.83 -5.23
C HIS A 50 3.17 -17.36 -5.42
N ALA A 51 2.41 -16.66 -6.26
CA ALA A 51 2.58 -15.25 -6.51
C ALA A 51 1.27 -14.48 -6.31
N MET A 52 1.39 -13.18 -6.00
CA MET A 52 0.26 -12.27 -5.85
C MET A 52 0.65 -10.88 -6.33
N TYR A 53 -0.27 -10.21 -7.05
CA TYR A 53 -0.13 -8.79 -7.32
C TYR A 53 -0.25 -8.00 -6.01
N ILE A 54 0.78 -7.21 -5.74
CA ILE A 54 0.86 -6.35 -4.55
C ILE A 54 0.61 -4.89 -4.91
N PHE A 55 0.59 -4.54 -6.19
CA PHE A 55 0.20 -3.23 -6.67
C PHE A 55 -0.32 -3.29 -8.10
N HIS A 56 -1.45 -2.62 -8.34
CA HIS A 56 -2.06 -2.41 -9.65
C HIS A 56 -1.98 -0.94 -10.02
N HIS A 57 -1.16 -0.63 -11.01
CA HIS A 57 -0.89 0.72 -11.46
C HIS A 57 -2.13 1.37 -12.08
N GLN A 58 -2.85 0.63 -12.94
CA GLN A 58 -4.06 1.17 -13.57
C GLN A 58 -5.15 1.52 -12.57
N LEU A 59 -5.32 0.69 -11.53
CA LEU A 59 -6.23 0.98 -10.43
C LEU A 59 -5.81 2.26 -9.70
N PHE A 60 -4.52 2.38 -9.38
CA PHE A 60 -3.99 3.55 -8.71
C PHE A 60 -4.21 4.84 -9.53
N ALA A 61 -3.92 4.79 -10.84
CA ALA A 61 -4.11 5.91 -11.76
C ALA A 61 -5.58 6.34 -11.83
N GLN A 62 -6.52 5.39 -11.86
CA GLN A 62 -7.95 5.69 -11.83
C GLN A 62 -8.36 6.38 -10.54
N VAL A 63 -7.95 5.87 -9.38
CA VAL A 63 -8.28 6.49 -8.09
C VAL A 63 -7.70 7.90 -8.00
N LEU A 64 -6.45 8.09 -8.41
CA LEU A 64 -5.81 9.41 -8.43
C LEU A 64 -6.55 10.37 -9.36
N PHE A 65 -6.89 9.93 -10.57
CA PHE A 65 -7.66 10.73 -11.53
C PHE A 65 -9.01 11.17 -10.98
N PHE A 66 -9.78 10.26 -10.36
CA PHE A 66 -11.05 10.62 -9.75
C PHE A 66 -10.87 11.68 -8.67
N ILE A 67 -9.87 11.53 -7.81
CA ILE A 67 -9.57 12.49 -6.75
C ILE A 67 -9.21 13.86 -7.32
N SER A 68 -8.31 13.91 -8.30
CA SER A 68 -7.97 15.15 -9.02
C SER A 68 -9.20 15.81 -9.64
N LEU A 69 -10.13 15.02 -10.20
CA LEU A 69 -11.38 15.53 -10.75
C LEU A 69 -12.30 16.12 -9.67
N PHE A 70 -12.46 15.41 -8.54
CA PHE A 70 -13.26 15.93 -7.43
C PHE A 70 -12.65 17.21 -6.83
N ILE A 71 -11.31 17.34 -6.79
CA ILE A 71 -10.60 18.55 -6.39
C ILE A 71 -10.91 19.70 -7.36
N LEU A 72 -10.81 19.45 -8.66
CA LEU A 72 -11.10 20.43 -9.70
C LEU A 72 -12.55 20.97 -9.61
N PHE A 73 -13.52 20.09 -9.33
CA PHE A 73 -14.92 20.47 -9.12
C PHE A 73 -15.21 21.02 -7.71
N LYS A 74 -14.20 21.19 -6.85
CA LYS A 74 -14.34 21.65 -5.46
C LYS A 74 -15.32 20.80 -4.63
N LEU A 75 -15.48 19.53 -4.99
CA LEU A 75 -16.34 18.57 -4.27
C LEU A 75 -15.62 17.96 -3.06
N ILE A 76 -14.29 18.03 -3.06
CA ILE A 76 -13.38 17.62 -1.99
C ILE A 76 -12.20 18.61 -2.02
N SER A 77 -11.84 19.16 -0.86
CA SER A 77 -10.64 20.02 -0.76
C SER A 77 -9.70 19.58 0.37
N SER A 78 -9.94 18.39 0.94
CA SER A 78 -9.20 17.94 2.12
C SER A 78 -7.87 17.33 1.70
N TYR A 79 -6.78 18.07 1.94
CA TYR A 79 -5.40 17.59 1.96
C TYR A 79 -5.28 16.19 2.60
N ASN A 80 -6.00 15.95 3.70
CA ASN A 80 -5.96 14.69 4.43
C ASN A 80 -6.38 13.49 3.57
N ASN A 81 -7.35 13.64 2.66
CA ASN A 81 -7.83 12.52 1.85
C ASN A 81 -6.80 12.12 0.78
N VAL A 82 -6.11 13.10 0.19
CA VAL A 82 -5.00 12.85 -0.75
C VAL A 82 -3.77 12.34 -0.01
N TYR A 83 -3.51 12.85 1.18
CA TYR A 83 -2.45 12.35 2.04
C TYR A 83 -2.71 10.89 2.45
N GLU A 84 -3.93 10.50 2.76
CA GLU A 84 -4.28 9.09 3.04
C GLU A 84 -4.00 8.15 1.86
N LEU A 85 -4.01 8.64 0.61
CA LEU A 85 -3.64 7.86 -0.57
C LEU A 85 -2.20 7.40 -0.57
N THR A 86 -1.29 8.15 0.07
CA THR A 86 0.12 7.75 0.22
C THR A 86 0.25 6.36 0.83
N LYS A 87 -0.71 5.96 1.69
CA LYS A 87 -0.74 4.64 2.31
C LYS A 87 -0.97 3.49 1.31
N MET A 88 -1.41 3.77 0.08
CA MET A 88 -1.45 2.76 -1.00
C MET A 88 -0.08 2.46 -1.59
N CYS A 89 0.90 3.33 -1.39
CA CYS A 89 2.26 3.20 -1.91
C CYS A 89 3.20 2.45 -0.94
N PHE A 90 2.72 2.12 0.26
CA PHE A 90 3.46 1.35 1.27
C PHE A 90 2.85 -0.06 1.36
N ILE A 91 3.70 -1.06 1.19
CA ILE A 91 3.33 -2.47 1.23
C ILE A 91 4.16 -3.15 2.31
N ARG A 92 3.49 -3.84 3.23
CA ARG A 92 4.16 -4.55 4.32
C ARG A 92 4.16 -6.03 4.07
N ILE A 93 5.29 -6.67 4.32
CA ILE A 93 5.47 -8.11 4.11
C ILE A 93 6.15 -8.71 5.33
N SER A 94 5.56 -9.74 5.93
CA SER A 94 6.20 -10.54 6.97
C SER A 94 6.54 -11.94 6.46
N PHE A 95 7.62 -12.49 7.02
CA PHE A 95 8.11 -13.82 6.67
C PHE A 95 7.76 -14.81 7.76
N VAL A 96 7.29 -16.01 7.38
CA VAL A 96 6.97 -17.15 8.27
C VAL A 96 5.75 -16.93 9.17
N LYS A 97 5.57 -15.74 9.75
CA LYS A 97 4.52 -15.43 10.74
C LYS A 97 3.58 -14.35 10.25
N GLY A 98 2.28 -14.64 10.24
CA GLY A 98 1.23 -13.67 9.92
C GLY A 98 0.87 -12.75 11.09
N TRP A 99 0.18 -11.67 10.76
CA TRP A 99 -0.39 -10.68 11.68
C TRP A 99 -1.76 -10.19 11.18
N GLY A 100 -2.51 -9.50 12.03
CA GLY A 100 -3.83 -8.96 11.74
C GLY A 100 -4.95 -9.75 12.41
N ALA A 101 -6.19 -9.51 11.97
CA ALA A 101 -7.40 -10.01 12.63
C ALA A 101 -7.44 -11.54 12.80
N ASP A 102 -6.84 -12.28 11.87
CA ASP A 102 -6.84 -13.74 11.86
C ASP A 102 -5.64 -14.37 12.60
N TYR A 103 -4.80 -13.56 13.25
CA TYR A 103 -3.56 -14.02 13.89
C TYR A 103 -3.43 -13.50 15.31
N HIS A 104 -2.63 -14.18 16.13
CA HIS A 104 -2.32 -13.71 17.49
C HIS A 104 -1.62 -12.33 17.49
N ARG A 105 -0.78 -12.07 16.50
CA ARG A 105 -0.06 -10.80 16.35
C ARG A 105 -1.00 -9.78 15.70
N GLN A 106 -1.31 -8.70 16.39
CA GLN A 106 -2.18 -7.65 15.84
C GLN A 106 -1.42 -6.61 15.00
N ASP A 107 -0.12 -6.48 15.21
CA ASP A 107 0.73 -5.52 14.53
C ASP A 107 1.90 -6.20 13.81
N VAL A 108 2.34 -5.60 12.70
CA VAL A 108 3.44 -6.14 11.89
C VAL A 108 4.75 -6.16 12.69
N THR A 109 4.94 -5.20 13.59
CA THR A 109 6.12 -5.06 14.46
C THR A 109 6.26 -6.19 15.47
N SER A 110 5.18 -6.94 15.71
CA SER A 110 5.19 -8.17 16.52
C SER A 110 5.65 -9.41 15.74
N THR A 111 5.88 -9.28 14.43
CA THR A 111 6.46 -10.35 13.60
C THR A 111 7.99 -10.30 13.67
N PRO A 112 8.68 -11.45 13.71
CA PRO A 112 10.12 -11.50 13.96
C PRO A 112 10.96 -11.00 12.78
N CYS A 113 10.42 -11.08 11.56
CA CYS A 113 11.09 -10.63 10.34
C CYS A 113 10.02 -10.10 9.38
N TRP A 114 10.15 -8.83 9.02
CA TRP A 114 9.26 -8.14 8.09
C TRP A 114 10.02 -7.04 7.35
N MET A 115 9.43 -6.59 6.26
CA MET A 115 9.90 -5.46 5.48
C MET A 115 8.73 -4.55 5.09
N GLU A 116 9.04 -3.29 4.84
CA GLU A 116 8.15 -2.33 4.22
C GLU A 116 8.74 -1.94 2.86
N MET A 117 7.92 -2.02 1.82
CA MET A 117 8.25 -1.58 0.48
C MET A 117 7.54 -0.26 0.20
N GLN A 118 8.27 0.69 -0.37
CA GLN A 118 7.76 1.99 -0.77
C GLN A 118 7.85 2.11 -2.30
N LEU A 119 6.73 2.45 -2.95
CA LEU A 119 6.68 2.61 -4.41
C LEU A 119 6.87 4.08 -4.79
N HIS A 120 8.08 4.42 -5.24
CA HIS A 120 8.46 5.79 -5.56
C HIS A 120 7.67 6.43 -6.70
N GLY A 121 7.38 5.68 -7.77
CA GLY A 121 6.60 6.20 -8.91
C GLY A 121 5.20 6.69 -8.50
N PRO A 122 4.36 5.83 -7.89
CA PRO A 122 3.08 6.23 -7.32
C PRO A 122 3.16 7.41 -6.34
N LEU A 123 4.19 7.46 -5.48
CA LEU A 123 4.37 8.59 -4.56
C LEU A 123 4.67 9.90 -5.28
N ALA A 124 5.48 9.88 -6.34
CA ALA A 124 5.76 11.08 -7.12
C ALA A 124 4.50 11.65 -7.77
N TYR A 125 3.58 10.79 -8.22
CA TYR A 125 2.28 11.24 -8.75
C TYR A 125 1.40 11.86 -7.65
N ILE A 126 1.40 11.32 -6.44
CA ILE A 126 0.68 11.92 -5.32
C ILE A 126 1.28 13.27 -4.93
N ASP A 127 2.61 13.37 -4.90
CA ASP A 127 3.33 14.61 -4.58
C ASP A 127 2.92 15.76 -5.52
N GLN A 128 2.79 15.48 -6.82
CA GLN A 128 2.29 16.43 -7.81
C GLN A 128 0.87 16.93 -7.51
N VAL A 129 -0.04 16.03 -7.12
CA VAL A 129 -1.42 16.41 -6.77
C VAL A 129 -1.47 17.19 -5.45
N ILE A 130 -0.65 16.81 -4.47
CA ILE A 130 -0.59 17.50 -3.18
C ILE A 130 -0.05 18.93 -3.35
N ALA A 131 0.90 19.15 -4.26
CA ALA A 131 1.46 20.48 -4.53
C ALA A 131 0.43 21.50 -5.04
N GLU A 132 -0.69 21.04 -5.62
CA GLU A 132 -1.79 21.90 -6.10
C GLU A 132 -2.83 22.21 -5.01
N LEU A 133 -2.72 21.61 -3.82
CA LEU A 133 -3.69 21.78 -2.74
C LEU A 133 -3.25 22.83 -1.71
N ASP A 134 -4.24 23.55 -1.18
CA ASP A 134 -4.03 24.38 -0.01
C ASP A 134 -3.65 23.52 1.22
N PRO A 135 -2.77 24.03 2.11
CA PRO A 135 -2.42 23.34 3.34
C PRO A 135 -3.65 23.10 4.24
N PRO A 136 -3.60 22.09 5.12
CA PRO A 136 -4.75 21.73 5.95
C PRO A 136 -5.21 22.91 6.81
N ALA A 137 -6.53 23.15 6.84
CA ALA A 137 -7.15 24.28 7.52
C ALA A 137 -7.02 24.27 9.06
N ASN A 138 -6.55 23.17 9.64
CA ASN A 138 -6.33 23.02 11.08
C ASN A 138 -4.86 23.30 11.41
N PRO A 139 -4.48 24.53 11.82
CA PRO A 139 -3.12 24.82 12.22
C PRO A 139 -2.76 24.00 13.46
N ILE A 140 -1.60 23.33 13.39
CA ILE A 140 -1.04 22.60 14.52
C ILE A 140 -0.36 23.62 15.43
N SER A 141 -0.74 23.64 16.71
CA SER A 141 -0.09 24.49 17.71
C SER A 141 1.35 24.02 17.95
N SER A 142 2.27 24.98 18.11
CA SER A 142 3.64 24.71 18.57
C SER A 142 3.73 24.47 20.08
N VAL A 143 2.62 24.64 20.80
CA VAL A 143 2.49 24.39 22.23
C VAL A 143 1.36 23.38 22.46
N SER A 144 1.71 22.24 23.05
CA SER A 144 0.81 21.12 23.36
C SER A 144 0.43 21.07 24.82
#